data_AF-A0A653BR04-F1
#
_entry.id   AF-A0A653BR04-F1
#
_cell.length_a   1.000
_cell.length_b   1.000
_cell.length_c   1.000
_cell.angle_alpha   90.00
_cell.angle_beta   90.00
_cell.angle_gamma   90.00
#
_symmetry.space_group_name_H-M   'P 1'
#
loop_
_entity.id
_entity.type
_entity.pdbx_description
1 polymer ?
#
loop_
_entity_poly.entity_id
_entity_poly.type
_entity_poly.pdbx_seq_one_letter_code
_entity_poly.pdbx_strand_id
1 'polypeptide(L)'
;TDTTYFGGLTVPSKHIAEQAEEIKYSAYFSKWYEHPQYYRHISMMIVRDSLSIRMNAGGIVGLDLETALNVVKLTGSYYMFLRNFIES
;
A
#
# COMPACT_ATOMS: atom_id res chain seq x y z
N THR A 1 -2.59 17.32 -21.14
CA THR A 1 -2.03 16.01 -21.53
C THR A 1 -1.25 15.34 -20.39
N ASP A 2 -0.90 16.04 -19.31
CA ASP A 2 -0.19 15.44 -18.16
C ASP A 2 -1.07 14.55 -17.24
N THR A 3 -2.38 14.81 -17.14
CA THR A 3 -3.29 14.03 -16.26
C THR A 3 -3.52 12.58 -16.72
N THR A 4 -3.40 12.32 -18.02
CA THR A 4 -3.54 10.97 -18.60
C THR A 4 -2.35 10.06 -18.29
N TYR A 5 -1.13 10.60 -18.13
CA TYR A 5 0.05 9.81 -17.77
C TYR A 5 0.07 9.43 -16.29
N PHE A 6 -0.33 10.34 -15.39
CA PHE A 6 -0.55 10.03 -13.98
C PHE A 6 -1.74 9.06 -13.78
N GLY A 7 -2.79 9.19 -14.59
CA GLY A 7 -3.89 8.21 -14.66
C GLY A 7 -3.42 6.82 -15.08
N GLY A 8 -2.56 6.74 -16.10
CA GLY A 8 -2.02 5.49 -16.62
C GLY A 8 -1.17 4.70 -15.61
N LEU A 9 -0.40 5.38 -14.74
CA LEU A 9 0.39 4.72 -13.68
C LEU A 9 -0.46 4.29 -12.48
N THR A 10 -1.53 5.03 -12.19
CA THR A 10 -2.40 4.76 -11.03
C THR A 10 -3.37 3.61 -11.28
N VAL A 11 -3.77 3.33 -12.52
CA VAL A 11 -4.63 2.18 -12.86
C VAL A 11 -4.01 0.82 -12.48
N PRO A 12 -2.80 0.45 -12.93
CA PRO A 12 -2.19 -0.82 -12.54
C PRO A 12 -1.88 -0.87 -11.04
N SER A 13 -1.49 0.26 -10.44
CA SER A 13 -1.24 0.35 -9.00
C SER A 13 -2.48 0.02 -8.16
N LYS A 14 -3.65 0.52 -8.56
CA LYS A 14 -4.92 0.23 -7.87
C LYS A 14 -5.37 -1.21 -8.07
N HIS A 15 -5.22 -1.73 -9.29
CA HIS A 15 -5.60 -3.11 -9.60
C HIS A 15 -4.79 -4.12 -8.79
N ILE A 16 -3.48 -3.90 -8.64
CA ILE A 16 -2.61 -4.74 -7.81
C ILE A 16 -2.99 -4.64 -6.33
N ALA A 17 -3.34 -3.44 -5.84
CA ALA A 17 -3.78 -3.25 -4.47
C ALA A 17 -5.11 -3.98 -4.17
N GLU A 18 -6.07 -3.90 -5.08
CA GLU A 18 -7.37 -4.57 -4.97
C GLU A 18 -7.23 -6.10 -4.98
N GLN A 19 -6.42 -6.64 -5.88
CA GLN A 19 -6.12 -8.08 -5.92
C GLN A 19 -5.41 -8.57 -4.66
N ALA A 20 -4.46 -7.79 -4.13
CA ALA A 20 -3.77 -8.13 -2.89
C ALA A 20 -4.75 -8.18 -1.70
N GLU A 21 -5.70 -7.24 -1.64
CA GLU A 21 -6.73 -7.21 -0.60
C GLU A 21 -7.67 -8.42 -0.68
N GLU A 22 -8.09 -8.82 -1.88
CA GLU A 22 -8.91 -10.00 -2.12
C GLU A 22 -8.20 -11.30 -1.67
N ILE A 23 -6.90 -11.42 -1.97
CA ILE A 23 -6.07 -12.55 -1.52
C ILE A 23 -5.98 -12.60 0.01
N LYS A 24 -5.79 -11.46 0.68
CA LYS A 24 -5.82 -11.40 2.15
C LYS A 24 -7.15 -11.87 2.69
N TYR A 25 -8.25 -11.36 2.14
CA TYR A 25 -9.60 -11.70 2.60
C TYR A 25 -9.83 -13.21 2.46
N SER A 26 -9.58 -13.77 1.28
CA SER A 26 -9.69 -15.21 1.03
C SER A 26 -8.81 -16.04 1.96
N ALA A 27 -7.58 -15.62 2.22
CA ALA A 27 -6.68 -16.30 3.15
C ALA A 27 -7.18 -16.28 4.59
N TYR A 28 -7.76 -15.16 5.05
CA TYR A 28 -8.34 -15.04 6.39
C TYR A 28 -9.55 -15.97 6.58
N PHE A 29 -10.40 -16.09 5.56
CA PHE A 29 -11.58 -16.97 5.58
C PHE A 29 -11.30 -18.43 5.22
N SER A 30 -10.13 -18.72 4.65
CA SER A 30 -9.67 -20.11 4.57
C SER A 30 -9.57 -20.64 6.00
N LYS A 31 -10.12 -21.82 6.28
CA LYS A 31 -10.11 -22.39 7.64
C LYS A 31 -8.73 -22.92 8.02
N TRP A 32 -7.71 -22.07 7.92
CA TRP A 32 -6.30 -22.40 8.11
C TRP A 32 -6.00 -22.95 9.51
N TYR A 33 -6.85 -22.64 10.50
CA TYR A 33 -6.77 -23.19 11.85
C TYR A 33 -7.10 -24.69 11.92
N GLU A 34 -7.82 -25.24 10.94
CA GLU A 34 -8.09 -26.67 10.81
C GLU A 34 -6.92 -27.43 10.15
N HIS A 35 -5.94 -26.70 9.59
CA HIS A 35 -4.81 -27.25 8.85
C HIS A 35 -3.46 -26.76 9.42
N PRO A 36 -2.90 -27.45 10.43
CA PRO A 36 -1.68 -27.01 11.12
C PRO A 36 -0.44 -26.92 10.21
N GLN A 37 -0.43 -27.66 9.10
CA GLN A 37 0.62 -27.59 8.07
C GLN A 37 0.69 -26.24 7.34
N TYR A 38 -0.42 -25.51 7.26
CA TYR A 38 -0.52 -24.23 6.56
C TYR A 38 -0.63 -23.03 7.50
N TYR A 39 -0.90 -23.27 8.80
CA TYR A 39 -0.97 -22.25 9.85
C TYR A 39 0.16 -21.22 9.75
N ARG A 40 1.41 -21.68 9.76
CA ARG A 40 2.59 -20.81 9.74
C ARG A 40 2.64 -19.95 8.48
N HIS A 41 2.36 -20.54 7.31
CA HIS A 41 2.44 -19.85 6.03
C HIS A 41 1.33 -18.81 5.88
N ILE A 42 0.10 -19.16 6.24
CA ILE A 42 -1.06 -18.28 6.14
C ILE A 42 -0.99 -17.18 7.19
N SER A 43 -0.60 -17.47 8.43
CA SER A 43 -0.35 -16.44 9.44
C SER A 43 0.77 -15.49 9.02
N MET A 44 1.86 -15.98 8.42
CA MET A 44 2.89 -15.10 7.86
C MET A 44 2.37 -14.23 6.73
N MET A 45 1.51 -14.75 5.85
CA MET A 45 0.94 -13.99 4.74
C MET A 45 -0.03 -12.90 5.24
N ILE A 46 -0.92 -13.25 6.18
CA ILE A 46 -1.85 -12.30 6.81
C ILE A 46 -1.07 -11.25 7.61
N VAL A 47 -0.05 -11.67 8.38
CA VAL A 47 0.82 -10.73 9.10
C VAL A 47 1.58 -9.87 8.12
N ARG A 48 2.11 -10.36 6.99
CA ARG A 48 2.83 -9.53 6.01
C ARG A 48 1.91 -8.53 5.29
N ASP A 49 0.64 -8.86 5.10
CA ASP A 49 -0.33 -7.98 4.46
C ASP A 49 -0.96 -6.97 5.43
N SER A 50 -1.16 -7.37 6.70
CA SER A 50 -1.61 -6.48 7.79
C SER A 50 -0.48 -5.67 8.41
N LEU A 51 0.75 -6.19 8.35
CA LEU A 51 2.00 -5.44 8.42
C LEU A 51 2.19 -4.75 7.07
N SER A 52 1.22 -3.88 6.73
CA SER A 52 1.59 -2.54 6.27
C SER A 52 2.91 -2.21 6.96
N ILE A 53 3.94 -2.08 6.13
CA ILE A 53 5.35 -2.23 6.45
C ILE A 53 5.72 -1.32 7.62
N ARG A 54 5.42 -1.75 8.86
CA ARG A 54 5.98 -1.20 10.10
C ARG A 54 7.41 -1.66 10.16
N MET A 55 8.18 -1.30 9.14
CA MET A 55 9.62 -1.17 9.24
C MET A 55 9.82 -0.05 10.24
N ASN A 56 10.01 -0.45 11.49
CA ASN A 56 10.67 0.36 12.48
C ASN A 56 12.08 0.64 11.93
N ALA A 57 12.23 1.66 11.09
CA ALA A 57 13.52 2.18 10.72
C ALA A 57 14.09 2.85 11.97
N GLY A 58 14.82 2.08 12.78
CA GLY A 58 15.51 2.56 13.99
C GLY A 58 14.63 2.85 15.21
N GLY A 59 13.36 2.44 15.24
CA GLY A 59 12.48 2.61 16.41
C GLY A 59 11.91 4.03 16.62
N ILE A 60 12.08 4.95 15.67
CA ILE A 60 11.67 6.36 15.81
C ILE A 60 10.38 6.67 15.04
N VAL A 61 10.08 5.95 13.95
CA VAL A 61 8.86 6.17 13.18
C VAL A 61 8.31 4.83 12.70
N GLY A 62 7.13 4.45 13.19
CA GLY A 62 6.36 3.35 12.62
C GLY A 62 5.89 3.78 11.24
N LEU A 63 6.64 3.43 10.20
CA LEU A 63 6.20 3.69 8.84
C LEU A 63 4.98 2.80 8.57
N ASP A 64 3.86 3.42 8.22
CA ASP A 64 2.70 2.73 7.67
C ASP A 64 2.74 2.99 6.17
N LEU A 65 2.51 1.98 5.33
CA LEU A 65 2.41 2.14 3.88
C LEU A 65 1.38 3.22 3.51
N GLU A 66 0.31 3.35 4.32
CA GLU A 66 -0.67 4.42 4.20
C GLU A 66 -0.04 5.81 4.43
N THR A 67 0.81 5.93 5.46
CA THR A 67 1.51 7.18 5.78
C THR A 67 2.52 7.52 4.67
N ALA A 68 3.26 6.53 4.16
CA ALA A 68 4.18 6.74 3.04
C ALA A 68 3.44 7.20 1.77
N LEU A 69 2.32 6.57 1.43
CA LEU A 69 1.46 6.98 0.32
C LEU A 69 0.91 8.39 0.52
N ASN A 70 0.53 8.77 1.74
CA ASN A 70 0.05 10.11 2.05
C ASN A 70 1.16 11.16 1.90
N VAL A 71 2.39 10.87 2.32
CA VAL A 71 3.55 11.76 2.10
C VAL A 71 3.83 11.96 0.61
N VAL A 72 3.75 10.89 -0.19
CA VAL A 72 3.92 10.96 -1.66
C VAL A 72 2.82 11.80 -2.31
N LYS A 73 1.56 11.66 -1.87
CA LYS A 73 0.45 12.49 -2.33
C LYS A 73 0.65 13.97 -1.99
N LEU A 74 1.06 14.26 -0.75
CA LEU A 74 1.31 15.64 -0.27
C LEU A 74 2.45 16.30 -1.05
N THR A 75 3.56 15.59 -1.27
CA THR A 75 4.69 16.11 -2.05
C THR A 75 4.31 16.38 -3.50
N GLY A 76 3.55 15.49 -4.14
CA GLY A 76 3.02 15.74 -5.49
C GLY A 76 2.08 16.95 -5.55
N SER A 77 1.18 17.10 -4.56
CA SER A 77 0.26 18.23 -4.48
C SER A 77 0.99 19.56 -4.25
N TYR A 78 1.98 19.57 -3.36
CA TYR A 78 2.83 20.73 -3.10
C TYR A 78 3.67 21.12 -4.32
N TYR A 79 4.26 20.14 -5.01
CA TYR A 79 4.99 20.37 -6.25
C TYR A 79 4.11 21.01 -7.33
N MET A 80 2.90 20.50 -7.52
CA MET A 80 1.96 21.11 -8.47
C MET A 80 1.55 22.52 -8.05
N PHE A 81 1.31 22.76 -6.77
CA PHE A 81 1.01 24.11 -6.26
C PHE A 81 2.13 25.09 -6.58
N LEU A 82 3.39 24.74 -6.26
CA LEU A 82 4.56 25.57 -6.57
C LEU A 82 4.72 25.81 -8.07
N ARG A 83 4.54 24.77 -8.89
CA ARG A 83 4.65 24.88 -10.34
C ARG A 83 3.63 25.87 -10.92
N ASN A 84 2.38 25.78 -10.50
CA ASN A 84 1.34 26.73 -10.92
C ASN A 84 1.63 28.16 -10.46
N PHE A 85 2.30 28.33 -9.32
CA PHE A 85 2.69 29.64 -8.81
C PHE A 85 3.85 30.28 -9.60
N ILE A 86 4.71 29.46 -10.21
CA ILE A 86 5.85 29.92 -11.03
C ILE A 86 5.45 30.19 -12.49
N GLU A 87 4.43 29.49 -13.00
CA GLU A 87 3.87 29.72 -14.35
C GLU A 87 2.86 30.89 -14.41
N SER A 88 2.52 31.52 -13.27
CA SER A 88 1.69 32.74 -13.16
C SER A 88 2.52 34.02 -13.12
#